data_AF-A0A022KUJ0-F1
#
_entry.id   AF-A0A022KUJ0-F1
#
_cell.length_a   1.000
_cell.length_b   1.000
_cell.length_c   1.000
_cell.angle_alpha   90.00
_cell.angle_beta   90.00
_cell.angle_gamma   90.00
#
_symmetry.space_group_name_H-M   'P 1'
#
loop_
_entity.id
_entity.type
_entity.pdbx_description
1 polymer ?
#
loop_
_entity_poly.entity_id
_entity_poly.type
_entity_poly.pdbx_seq_one_letter_code
_entity_poly.pdbx_strand_id
1 'polypeptide(L)'
;MRTTTTSRGHRARAALFAPLAGLALVVSGCGASGGDEDPAPEPTAEQTEEAPEPTDDGTDPTDAQEPSDGGGEAGSDDQTGASGADTELAAPGTQVKVGEPATIHVQVLEKGEEYYGYGVVSTTVTEIAEGDPSIIDQFDEDDKSDLEGMTPWYVKSEHEILSFEGDPNADMTPSLEVQDAQGNRVTVGISFGGNLDDACDLQLFDEAKPGATASTCTVVFTDGEAPAQVAWEGDDKADGDDNPYEDEPVVWVNEG
;
A
#
# COMPACT_ATOMS: atom_id res chain seq x y z
N MET A 1 -4.33 43.51 27.35
CA MET A 1 -3.69 43.70 26.03
C MET A 1 -2.22 44.03 26.22
N ARG A 2 -1.34 43.02 26.16
CA ARG A 2 0.09 43.15 25.87
C ARG A 2 0.50 41.86 25.17
N THR A 3 0.72 41.97 23.86
CA THR A 3 1.19 40.94 22.94
C THR A 3 2.66 40.67 23.22
N THR A 4 3.03 39.40 23.41
CA THR A 4 4.44 38.98 23.46
C THR A 4 4.62 37.91 22.39
N THR A 5 5.17 38.33 21.26
CA THR A 5 5.58 37.48 20.13
C THR A 5 6.98 36.99 20.42
N THR A 6 7.20 35.68 20.47
CA THR A 6 8.55 35.10 20.58
C THR A 6 8.90 34.41 19.27
N SER A 7 10.01 34.86 18.70
CA SER A 7 10.57 34.56 17.39
C SER A 7 11.07 33.11 17.25
N ARG A 8 10.77 32.48 16.11
CA ARG A 8 11.45 31.29 15.55
C ARG A 8 12.95 31.55 15.39
N GLY A 9 13.77 30.53 15.67
CA GLY A 9 15.19 30.49 15.33
C GLY A 9 15.42 29.50 14.20
N HIS A 10 15.48 29.97 12.96
CA HIS A 10 15.94 29.18 11.82
C HIS A 10 17.46 29.09 11.83
N ARG A 11 18.00 27.86 11.92
CA ARG A 11 19.40 27.59 11.59
C ARG A 11 19.49 27.31 10.10
N ALA A 12 19.76 28.37 9.34
CA ALA A 12 20.17 28.28 7.94
C ALA A 12 21.52 27.54 7.83
N ARG A 13 21.55 26.41 7.12
CA ARG A 13 22.79 25.87 6.55
C ARG A 13 22.82 26.24 5.07
N ALA A 14 23.70 27.19 4.76
CA ALA A 14 24.01 27.60 3.40
C ALA A 14 24.85 26.50 2.71
N ALA A 15 24.40 26.04 1.54
CA ALA A 15 25.23 25.33 0.58
C ALA A 15 25.30 26.15 -0.71
N LEU A 16 26.54 26.36 -1.17
CA LEU A 16 26.89 27.25 -2.27
C LEU A 16 26.40 26.75 -3.65
N PHE A 17 26.01 27.73 -4.46
CA PHE A 17 25.87 27.66 -5.92
C PHE A 17 27.17 27.28 -6.64
N ALA A 18 27.04 26.51 -7.73
CA ALA A 18 27.96 26.57 -8.86
C ALA A 18 27.18 26.39 -10.18
N PRO A 19 27.06 27.44 -11.03
CA PRO A 19 26.54 27.29 -12.39
C PRO A 19 27.69 27.02 -13.37
N LEU A 20 27.61 25.92 -14.13
CA LEU A 20 28.42 25.70 -15.32
C LEU A 20 27.56 25.92 -16.56
N ALA A 21 27.89 27.00 -17.26
CA ALA A 21 27.33 27.38 -18.54
C ALA A 21 28.05 26.68 -19.69
N GLY A 22 27.27 26.25 -20.68
CA GLY A 22 27.62 26.36 -22.11
C GLY A 22 28.25 25.14 -22.79
N LEU A 23 27.52 24.55 -23.75
CA LEU A 23 27.85 24.69 -25.18
C LEU A 23 26.73 24.08 -26.05
N ALA A 24 26.13 24.93 -26.87
CA ALA A 24 25.27 24.52 -27.98
C ALA A 24 26.13 24.12 -29.19
N LEU A 25 25.82 22.97 -29.80
CA LEU A 25 26.16 22.69 -31.20
C LEU A 25 24.96 22.08 -31.91
N VAL A 26 24.47 22.83 -32.90
CA VAL A 26 23.46 22.46 -33.88
C VAL A 26 24.14 21.62 -34.97
N VAL A 27 23.58 20.46 -35.30
CA VAL A 27 23.79 19.82 -36.62
C VAL A 27 22.43 19.49 -37.23
N SER A 28 22.19 20.15 -38.36
CA SER A 28 21.10 19.93 -39.28
C SER A 28 21.23 18.59 -40.01
N GLY A 29 20.12 17.85 -40.11
CA GLY A 29 19.98 16.69 -40.98
C GLY A 29 18.65 16.72 -41.71
N CYS A 30 18.58 17.52 -42.77
CA CYS A 30 17.49 17.52 -43.74
C CYS A 30 17.73 16.37 -44.73
N GLY A 31 16.81 15.40 -44.78
CA GLY A 31 16.81 14.32 -45.76
C GLY A 31 15.39 14.10 -46.27
N ALA A 32 15.09 14.72 -47.41
CA ALA A 32 13.85 14.54 -48.17
C ALA A 32 14.02 13.46 -49.25
N SER A 33 12.88 13.02 -49.78
CA SER A 33 12.64 12.06 -50.89
C SER A 33 12.49 10.62 -50.41
N GLY A 34 11.39 9.89 -50.66
CA GLY A 34 10.30 10.07 -51.60
C GLY A 34 10.07 8.74 -52.35
N GLY A 35 8.81 8.38 -52.59
CA GLY A 35 8.45 7.41 -53.64
C GLY A 35 7.84 6.09 -53.17
N ASP A 36 6.51 6.05 -53.23
CA ASP A 36 5.71 5.10 -54.01
C ASP A 36 5.63 3.58 -53.67
N GLU A 37 4.36 3.16 -53.56
CA GLU A 37 3.73 1.93 -54.07
C GLU A 37 3.63 0.67 -53.17
N ASP A 38 2.38 0.43 -52.71
CA ASP A 38 1.68 -0.85 -52.44
C ASP A 38 2.06 -1.97 -53.45
N PRO A 39 1.96 -3.29 -53.12
CA PRO A 39 0.72 -3.91 -52.65
C PRO A 39 0.83 -4.96 -51.52
N ALA A 40 -0.32 -5.19 -50.86
CA ALA A 40 -0.67 -6.34 -50.03
C ALA A 40 -0.17 -7.71 -50.54
N PRO A 41 -0.02 -8.67 -49.62
CA PRO A 41 -0.98 -9.78 -49.65
C PRO A 41 -1.52 -10.20 -48.26
N GLU A 42 -2.80 -10.56 -48.25
CA GLU A 42 -3.43 -11.38 -47.20
C GLU A 42 -2.77 -12.76 -47.12
N PRO A 43 -2.57 -13.27 -45.91
CA PRO A 43 -3.15 -14.57 -45.53
C PRO A 43 -3.67 -14.50 -44.08
N THR A 44 -4.42 -15.41 -43.48
CA THR A 44 -5.13 -16.64 -43.86
C THR A 44 -6.02 -16.89 -42.65
N ALA A 45 -7.29 -17.20 -42.88
CA ALA A 45 -8.15 -17.71 -41.82
C ALA A 45 -7.64 -19.07 -41.36
N GLU A 46 -7.37 -19.22 -40.07
CA GLU A 46 -7.40 -20.54 -39.43
C GLU A 46 -8.41 -20.52 -38.28
N GLN A 47 -9.36 -21.43 -38.45
CA GLN A 47 -10.38 -21.82 -37.50
C GLN A 47 -9.70 -22.66 -36.40
N THR A 48 -10.06 -22.44 -35.15
CA THR A 48 -9.93 -23.43 -34.08
C THR A 48 -11.09 -23.16 -33.13
N GLU A 49 -12.20 -23.86 -33.35
CA GLU A 49 -12.61 -25.10 -32.65
C GLU A 49 -13.16 -24.82 -31.25
N GLU A 50 -14.45 -25.15 -31.15
CA GLU A 50 -15.33 -25.02 -29.99
C GLU A 50 -14.80 -25.81 -28.79
N ALA A 51 -14.80 -25.18 -27.61
CA ALA A 51 -14.69 -25.88 -26.34
C ALA A 51 -16.09 -26.26 -25.82
N PRO A 52 -16.27 -27.47 -25.25
CA PRO A 52 -17.58 -28.04 -24.95
C PRO A 52 -18.30 -27.42 -23.74
N GLU A 53 -19.62 -27.65 -23.73
CA GLU A 53 -20.63 -27.26 -22.75
C GLU A 53 -20.39 -27.79 -21.33
N PRO A 54 -20.90 -27.10 -20.29
CA PRO A 54 -20.85 -27.56 -18.90
C PRO A 54 -21.72 -28.81 -18.70
N THR A 55 -21.16 -29.81 -18.01
CA THR A 55 -21.94 -30.96 -17.52
C THR A 55 -22.41 -30.67 -16.10
N ASP A 56 -23.72 -30.51 -15.99
CA ASP A 56 -24.52 -30.46 -14.77
C ASP A 56 -24.82 -31.91 -14.36
N ASP A 57 -24.34 -32.37 -13.22
CA ASP A 57 -24.75 -33.65 -12.63
C ASP A 57 -24.41 -33.68 -11.13
N GLY A 58 -25.41 -33.96 -10.30
CA GLY A 58 -25.17 -34.50 -8.96
C GLY A 58 -25.91 -33.85 -7.81
N THR A 59 -27.24 -33.92 -7.83
CA THR A 59 -28.08 -33.85 -6.63
C THR A 59 -27.81 -35.06 -5.73
N ASP A 60 -27.60 -34.87 -4.43
CA ASP A 60 -28.17 -35.77 -3.41
C ASP A 60 -28.39 -35.03 -2.06
N PRO A 61 -29.60 -35.09 -1.48
CA PRO A 61 -29.95 -34.49 -0.20
C PRO A 61 -29.94 -35.52 0.94
N THR A 62 -29.29 -35.22 2.06
CA THR A 62 -29.50 -35.92 3.36
C THR A 62 -28.70 -35.16 4.43
N ASP A 63 -29.11 -34.97 5.68
CA ASP A 63 -30.25 -35.43 6.45
C ASP A 63 -30.40 -34.47 7.63
N ALA A 64 -31.62 -34.33 8.14
CA ALA A 64 -31.96 -33.47 9.26
C ALA A 64 -31.53 -34.09 10.59
N GLN A 65 -30.85 -33.32 11.45
CA GLN A 65 -30.83 -33.55 12.89
C GLN A 65 -30.82 -32.22 13.67
N GLU A 66 -32.00 -31.80 14.11
CA GLU A 66 -32.23 -31.14 15.40
C GLU A 66 -33.06 -32.12 16.26
N PRO A 67 -33.19 -31.99 17.60
CA PRO A 67 -32.67 -30.95 18.50
C PRO A 67 -31.98 -31.52 19.78
N SER A 68 -31.32 -30.65 20.53
CA SER A 68 -31.35 -30.77 22.01
C SER A 68 -31.21 -29.42 22.68
N ASP A 69 -32.35 -29.00 23.23
CA ASP A 69 -32.52 -28.07 24.34
C ASP A 69 -31.53 -28.36 25.48
N GLY A 70 -30.71 -27.35 25.78
CA GLY A 70 -29.88 -27.30 26.97
C GLY A 70 -29.90 -25.87 27.52
N GLY A 71 -30.98 -25.54 28.23
CA GLY A 71 -31.12 -24.26 28.93
C GLY A 71 -29.99 -24.01 29.91
N GLY A 72 -29.43 -22.80 29.83
CA GLY A 72 -28.51 -22.22 30.80
C GLY A 72 -28.85 -20.74 30.93
N GLU A 73 -29.38 -20.39 32.09
CA GLU A 73 -29.80 -19.05 32.47
C GLU A 73 -28.65 -18.04 32.53
N ALA A 74 -29.02 -16.79 32.22
CA ALA A 74 -28.53 -15.56 32.83
C ALA A 74 -27.03 -15.22 32.70
N GLY A 75 -26.76 -14.39 31.68
CA GLY A 75 -25.62 -13.49 31.63
C GLY A 75 -25.97 -12.32 30.70
N SER A 76 -26.74 -11.35 31.20
CA SER A 76 -26.78 -10.02 30.59
C SER A 76 -25.41 -9.38 30.85
N ASP A 77 -24.47 -9.60 29.94
CA ASP A 77 -23.32 -8.71 29.76
C ASP A 77 -23.68 -7.74 28.64
N ASP A 78 -24.50 -6.78 29.05
CA ASP A 78 -24.55 -5.45 28.49
C ASP A 78 -23.18 -4.82 28.76
N GLN A 79 -22.25 -4.90 27.79
CA GLN A 79 -21.14 -3.96 27.56
C GLN A 79 -20.14 -4.49 26.53
N THR A 80 -20.34 -4.12 25.27
CA THR A 80 -19.28 -3.50 24.44
C THR A 80 -19.99 -2.51 23.54
N GLY A 81 -20.47 -1.43 24.16
CA GLY A 81 -20.59 -0.19 23.42
C GLY A 81 -19.24 0.04 22.75
N ALA A 82 -19.26 0.26 21.44
CA ALA A 82 -18.18 0.95 20.74
C ALA A 82 -17.99 2.29 21.47
N SER A 83 -17.19 2.22 22.52
CA SER A 83 -16.63 3.38 23.17
C SER A 83 -15.88 4.06 22.05
N GLY A 84 -16.28 5.29 21.72
CA GLY A 84 -15.43 6.18 20.95
C GLY A 84 -14.14 6.33 21.75
N ALA A 85 -13.24 5.37 21.57
CA ALA A 85 -11.86 5.46 22.00
C ALA A 85 -11.41 6.81 21.45
N ASP A 86 -10.82 7.64 22.30
CA ASP A 86 -10.09 8.82 21.87
C ASP A 86 -9.24 8.38 20.66
N THR A 87 -9.69 8.73 19.46
CA THR A 87 -9.04 8.38 18.19
C THR A 87 -7.87 9.33 17.99
N GLU A 88 -7.02 9.41 19.02
CA GLU A 88 -5.85 10.27 19.02
C GLU A 88 -4.86 9.67 18.03
N LEU A 89 -4.52 10.46 17.01
CA LEU A 89 -3.50 10.09 16.05
C LEU A 89 -2.17 9.89 16.77
N ALA A 90 -1.39 8.92 16.31
CA ALA A 90 -0.02 8.75 16.73
C ALA A 90 0.75 10.06 16.49
N ALA A 91 1.51 10.52 17.48
CA ALA A 91 2.31 11.73 17.31
C ALA A 91 3.43 11.49 16.27
N PRO A 92 3.89 12.53 15.56
CA PRO A 92 5.10 12.44 14.75
C PRO A 92 6.28 11.87 15.56
N GLY A 93 7.05 10.97 14.94
CA GLY A 93 8.21 10.30 15.53
C GLY A 93 7.85 9.13 16.45
N THR A 94 6.58 8.71 16.48
CA THR A 94 6.14 7.56 17.27
C THR A 94 6.81 6.28 16.75
N GLN A 95 7.46 5.55 17.65
CA GLN A 95 7.96 4.21 17.38
C GLN A 95 7.02 3.17 17.98
N VAL A 96 6.69 2.17 17.18
CA VAL A 96 5.73 1.10 17.45
C VAL A 96 6.45 -0.22 17.18
N LYS A 97 6.12 -1.28 17.92
CA LYS A 97 6.69 -2.59 17.60
C LYS A 97 5.91 -3.24 16.46
N VAL A 98 6.57 -4.02 15.61
CA VAL A 98 5.86 -4.95 14.71
C VAL A 98 4.91 -5.83 15.55
N GLY A 99 3.66 -5.95 15.11
CA GLY A 99 2.56 -6.60 15.81
C GLY A 99 1.73 -5.67 16.72
N GLU A 100 2.15 -4.43 16.95
CA GLU A 100 1.39 -3.43 17.70
C GLU A 100 0.70 -2.42 16.76
N PRO A 101 -0.56 -2.02 17.06
CA PRO A 101 -1.27 -1.05 16.24
C PRO A 101 -0.83 0.40 16.52
N ALA A 102 -0.92 1.26 15.52
CA ALA A 102 -0.93 2.71 15.68
C ALA A 102 -2.04 3.37 14.86
N THR A 103 -2.58 4.46 15.39
CA THR A 103 -3.66 5.22 14.76
C THR A 103 -3.09 6.32 13.87
N ILE A 104 -3.39 6.26 12.58
CA ILE A 104 -2.95 7.20 11.56
C ILE A 104 -4.16 7.73 10.77
N HIS A 105 -3.96 8.65 9.83
CA HIS A 105 -5.02 9.07 8.91
C HIS A 105 -4.64 8.82 7.46
N VAL A 106 -5.66 8.80 6.60
CA VAL A 106 -5.51 8.67 5.15
C VAL A 106 -6.49 9.63 4.48
N GLN A 107 -6.06 10.29 3.40
CA GLN A 107 -6.93 11.12 2.58
C GLN A 107 -6.78 10.87 1.07
N VAL A 108 -7.89 10.40 0.50
CA VAL A 108 -8.09 10.28 -0.93
C VAL A 108 -8.73 11.57 -1.45
N LEU A 109 -8.03 12.24 -2.38
CA LEU A 109 -8.48 13.47 -3.05
C LEU A 109 -8.82 14.64 -2.10
N GLU A 110 -9.19 15.79 -2.66
CA GLU A 110 -9.62 16.95 -1.89
C GLU A 110 -11.11 16.90 -1.55
N LYS A 111 -11.47 17.55 -0.43
CA LYS A 111 -12.87 17.62 0.01
C LYS A 111 -13.76 18.28 -1.04
N GLY A 112 -14.74 17.52 -1.53
CA GLY A 112 -15.70 17.95 -2.55
C GLY A 112 -15.42 17.36 -3.94
N GLU A 113 -14.33 16.62 -4.12
CA GLU A 113 -14.08 15.83 -5.32
C GLU A 113 -14.86 14.50 -5.29
N GLU A 114 -15.14 13.94 -6.47
CA GLU A 114 -15.69 12.58 -6.61
C GLU A 114 -14.64 11.58 -6.09
N TYR A 115 -15.05 10.58 -5.31
CA TYR A 115 -14.15 9.65 -4.59
C TYR A 115 -13.31 10.27 -3.48
N TYR A 116 -13.65 11.47 -2.98
CA TYR A 116 -13.08 12.01 -1.75
C TYR A 116 -13.28 11.03 -0.58
N GLY A 117 -12.24 10.81 0.20
CA GLY A 117 -12.31 10.05 1.45
C GLY A 117 -11.30 10.57 2.45
N TYR A 118 -11.72 10.81 3.69
CA TYR A 118 -10.85 11.05 4.83
C TYR A 118 -11.18 10.03 5.91
N GLY A 119 -10.17 9.38 6.46
CA GLY A 119 -10.39 8.38 7.51
C GLY A 119 -9.25 8.33 8.51
N VAL A 120 -9.62 7.95 9.73
CA VAL A 120 -8.68 7.57 10.78
C VAL A 120 -8.62 6.05 10.80
N VAL A 121 -7.43 5.49 10.67
CA VAL A 121 -7.18 4.07 10.46
C VAL A 121 -6.25 3.55 11.56
N SER A 122 -6.62 2.45 12.20
CA SER A 122 -5.70 1.66 13.02
C SER A 122 -4.91 0.76 12.10
N THR A 123 -3.59 0.93 12.06
CA THR A 123 -2.68 0.14 11.23
C THR A 123 -1.75 -0.68 12.10
N THR A 124 -1.57 -1.94 11.75
CA THR A 124 -0.60 -2.85 12.38
C THR A 124 0.26 -3.46 11.31
N VAL A 125 1.58 -3.28 11.37
CA VAL A 125 2.51 -4.11 10.59
C VAL A 125 2.63 -5.44 11.33
N THR A 126 2.08 -6.51 10.78
CA THR A 126 1.92 -7.79 11.48
C THR A 126 3.12 -8.71 11.31
N GLU A 127 3.80 -8.65 10.17
CA GLU A 127 4.91 -9.55 9.84
C GLU A 127 5.89 -8.90 8.87
N ILE A 128 7.19 -9.13 9.09
CA ILE A 128 8.27 -8.92 8.12
C ILE A 128 9.01 -10.25 8.01
N ALA A 129 8.88 -10.92 6.87
CA ALA A 129 9.39 -12.28 6.68
C ALA A 129 10.09 -12.45 5.33
N GLU A 130 11.08 -13.33 5.27
CA GLU A 130 11.73 -13.72 4.02
C GLU A 130 10.72 -14.42 3.11
N GLY A 131 10.62 -13.98 1.85
CA GLY A 131 9.73 -14.55 0.84
C GLY A 131 10.38 -15.71 0.08
N ASP A 132 9.61 -16.37 -0.79
CA ASP A 132 10.14 -17.42 -1.66
C ASP A 132 10.91 -16.79 -2.82
N PRO A 133 12.21 -17.09 -3.03
CA PRO A 133 12.98 -16.56 -4.15
C PRO A 133 12.38 -16.85 -5.53
N SER A 134 11.56 -17.90 -5.67
CA SER A 134 10.85 -18.22 -6.92
C SER A 134 9.82 -17.16 -7.33
N ILE A 135 9.46 -16.22 -6.46
CA ILE A 135 8.65 -15.07 -6.82
C ILE A 135 9.31 -14.21 -7.92
N ILE A 136 10.66 -14.22 -7.99
CA ILE A 136 11.42 -13.54 -9.03
C ILE A 136 11.06 -14.10 -10.41
N ASP A 137 10.72 -15.39 -10.51
CA ASP A 137 10.38 -16.02 -11.80
C ASP A 137 9.08 -15.49 -12.42
N GLN A 138 8.26 -14.76 -11.65
CA GLN A 138 7.00 -14.17 -12.10
C GLN A 138 7.16 -12.83 -12.84
N PHE A 139 8.33 -12.19 -12.73
CA PHE A 139 8.60 -10.91 -13.41
C PHE A 139 9.00 -11.12 -14.87
N ASP A 140 9.02 -10.05 -15.67
CA ASP A 140 9.57 -10.10 -17.02
C ASP A 140 11.11 -10.24 -16.97
N GLU A 141 11.71 -10.79 -18.03
CA GLU A 141 13.16 -11.11 -18.07
C GLU A 141 14.07 -9.89 -17.81
N ASP A 142 13.61 -8.69 -18.18
CA ASP A 142 14.35 -7.45 -17.91
C ASP A 142 14.41 -7.18 -16.40
N ASP A 143 13.28 -7.24 -15.69
CA ASP A 143 13.19 -7.03 -14.24
C ASP A 143 13.88 -8.16 -13.45
N LYS A 144 13.78 -9.41 -13.91
CA LYS A 144 14.47 -10.55 -13.26
C LYS A 144 15.97 -10.33 -13.15
N SER A 145 16.59 -9.74 -14.18
CA SER A 145 18.03 -9.52 -14.20
C SER A 145 18.49 -8.51 -13.15
N ASP A 146 17.63 -7.54 -12.81
CA ASP A 146 17.88 -6.57 -11.74
C ASP A 146 17.63 -7.16 -10.34
N LEU A 147 16.82 -8.22 -10.26
CA LEU A 147 16.49 -8.94 -9.02
C LEU A 147 17.35 -10.18 -8.77
N GLU A 148 18.23 -10.56 -9.69
CA GLU A 148 19.05 -11.78 -9.56
C GLU A 148 19.96 -11.71 -8.32
N GLY A 149 19.80 -12.68 -7.41
CA GLY A 149 20.57 -12.74 -6.18
C GLY A 149 20.03 -11.87 -5.03
N MET A 150 18.93 -11.13 -5.26
CA MET A 150 18.22 -10.45 -4.20
C MET A 150 17.31 -11.40 -3.42
N THR A 151 17.07 -11.06 -2.17
CA THR A 151 16.14 -11.77 -1.26
C THR A 151 14.83 -11.01 -1.19
N PRO A 152 13.69 -11.63 -1.57
CA PRO A 152 12.38 -11.05 -1.36
C PRO A 152 12.02 -11.04 0.13
N TRP A 153 11.32 -10.01 0.56
CA TRP A 153 10.75 -9.88 1.90
C TRP A 153 9.29 -9.46 1.81
N TYR A 154 8.43 -10.20 2.50
CA TYR A 154 7.01 -9.91 2.65
C TYR A 154 6.79 -9.04 3.88
N VAL A 155 6.18 -7.89 3.67
CA VAL A 155 5.74 -6.97 4.72
C VAL A 155 4.23 -6.96 4.75
N LYS A 156 3.63 -7.58 5.77
CA LYS A 156 2.19 -7.68 5.92
C LYS A 156 1.69 -6.65 6.90
N SER A 157 0.55 -6.04 6.57
CA SER A 157 -0.12 -5.10 7.44
C SER A 157 -1.62 -5.34 7.46
N GLU A 158 -2.23 -5.04 8.61
CA GLU A 158 -3.68 -5.03 8.80
C GLU A 158 -4.14 -3.60 9.10
N HIS A 159 -5.33 -3.26 8.61
CA HIS A 159 -5.91 -1.93 8.72
C HIS A 159 -7.37 -2.03 9.16
N GLU A 160 -7.79 -1.19 10.09
CA GLU A 160 -9.18 -1.01 10.50
C GLU A 160 -9.56 0.47 10.43
N ILE A 161 -10.64 0.80 9.71
CA ILE A 161 -11.16 2.16 9.67
C ILE A 161 -11.87 2.46 11.00
N LEU A 162 -11.33 3.39 11.78
CA LEU A 162 -11.93 3.83 13.05
C LEU A 162 -12.98 4.92 12.84
N SER A 163 -12.74 5.81 11.88
CA SER A 163 -13.69 6.83 11.46
C SER A 163 -13.53 7.16 9.98
N PHE A 164 -14.60 7.60 9.33
CA PHE A 164 -14.61 7.87 7.90
C PHE A 164 -15.58 9.00 7.52
N GLU A 165 -15.14 9.86 6.61
CA GLU A 165 -15.94 10.88 5.92
C GLU A 165 -15.62 10.83 4.41
N GLY A 166 -16.60 10.55 3.56
CA GLY A 166 -16.41 10.60 2.11
C GLY A 166 -17.27 9.63 1.32
N ASP A 167 -16.80 9.31 0.12
CA ASP A 167 -17.36 8.31 -0.78
C ASP A 167 -17.00 6.90 -0.28
N PRO A 168 -17.97 5.98 -0.13
CA PRO A 168 -17.70 4.61 0.31
C PRO A 168 -16.75 3.82 -0.60
N ASN A 169 -16.49 4.26 -1.83
CA ASN A 169 -15.55 3.62 -2.76
C ASN A 169 -14.15 4.25 -2.72
N ALA A 170 -13.86 5.16 -1.79
CA ALA A 170 -12.51 5.70 -1.61
C ALA A 170 -11.54 4.62 -1.11
N ASP A 171 -10.35 4.55 -1.70
CA ASP A 171 -9.29 3.63 -1.26
C ASP A 171 -8.60 4.15 0.01
N MET A 172 -9.01 3.63 1.16
CA MET A 172 -8.53 4.07 2.46
C MET A 172 -7.28 3.33 2.94
N THR A 173 -6.60 2.61 2.06
CA THR A 173 -5.40 1.86 2.38
C THR A 173 -4.21 2.81 2.57
N PRO A 174 -3.55 2.84 3.75
CA PRO A 174 -2.43 3.73 3.97
C PRO A 174 -1.21 3.31 3.12
N SER A 175 -0.44 4.30 2.67
CA SER A 175 0.85 4.05 2.04
C SER A 175 1.92 3.86 3.11
N LEU A 176 2.55 2.68 3.11
CA LEU A 176 3.64 2.35 4.02
C LEU A 176 4.95 2.22 3.24
N GLU A 177 6.03 2.76 3.80
CA GLU A 177 7.37 2.65 3.22
C GLU A 177 8.20 1.64 4.01
N VAL A 178 8.85 0.71 3.32
CA VAL A 178 9.74 -0.28 3.93
C VAL A 178 11.17 0.27 3.93
N GLN A 179 11.82 0.20 5.10
CA GLN A 179 13.11 0.85 5.35
C GLN A 179 14.14 -0.10 5.99
N ASP A 180 15.41 0.18 5.71
CA ASP A 180 16.56 -0.50 6.31
C ASP A 180 16.81 -0.05 7.77
N ALA A 181 17.84 -0.59 8.42
CA ALA A 181 18.19 -0.24 9.79
C ALA A 181 18.71 1.20 9.97
N GLN A 182 19.02 1.90 8.88
CA GLN A 182 19.42 3.31 8.88
C GLN A 182 18.27 4.25 8.53
N GLY A 183 17.08 3.72 8.25
CA GLY A 183 15.91 4.49 7.83
C GLY A 183 15.94 4.88 6.36
N ASN A 184 16.79 4.27 5.53
CA ASN A 184 16.71 4.47 4.09
C ASN A 184 15.65 3.56 3.51
N ARG A 185 14.91 4.06 2.53
CA ARG A 185 13.99 3.28 1.73
C ARG A 185 14.67 2.05 1.12
N VAL A 186 14.11 0.87 1.37
CA VAL A 186 14.46 -0.34 0.63
C VAL A 186 13.83 -0.25 -0.76
N THR A 187 14.66 -0.34 -1.80
CA THR A 187 14.21 -0.18 -3.18
C THR A 187 13.56 -1.45 -3.72
N VAL A 188 12.62 -1.26 -4.66
CA VAL A 188 11.74 -2.25 -5.33
C VAL A 188 10.63 -2.79 -4.44
N GLY A 189 9.62 -1.95 -4.19
CA GLY A 189 8.30 -2.40 -3.72
C GLY A 189 7.35 -2.48 -4.92
N ILE A 190 7.11 -3.68 -5.45
CA ILE A 190 6.03 -3.86 -6.42
C ILE A 190 4.79 -4.16 -5.59
N SER A 191 3.95 -3.15 -5.40
CA SER A 191 2.61 -3.35 -4.84
C SER A 191 1.76 -3.99 -5.92
N PHE A 192 1.52 -5.29 -5.79
CA PHE A 192 0.65 -6.01 -6.72
C PHE A 192 -0.81 -5.66 -6.43
N GLY A 193 -1.60 -5.50 -7.50
CA GLY A 193 -3.07 -5.47 -7.42
C GLY A 193 -3.69 -6.87 -7.38
N GLY A 194 -2.98 -7.86 -6.82
CA GLY A 194 -3.39 -9.27 -6.78
C GLY A 194 -2.39 -10.14 -5.99
N ASN A 195 -2.78 -11.39 -5.73
CA ASN A 195 -1.98 -12.33 -4.94
C ASN A 195 -0.79 -12.84 -5.77
N LEU A 196 0.42 -12.48 -5.35
CA LEU A 196 1.68 -12.99 -5.89
C LEU A 196 1.88 -14.47 -5.60
N ASP A 197 1.55 -14.85 -4.37
CA ASP A 197 1.56 -16.22 -3.88
C ASP A 197 0.57 -16.32 -2.70
N ASP A 198 0.39 -17.52 -2.17
CA ASP A 198 -0.47 -17.75 -1.01
C ASP A 198 0.07 -17.08 0.28
N ALA A 199 1.34 -16.66 0.29
CA ALA A 199 1.96 -16.01 1.43
C ALA A 199 1.71 -14.50 1.46
N CYS A 200 1.32 -13.90 0.33
CA CYS A 200 1.11 -12.46 0.16
C CYS A 200 -0.33 -12.19 -0.34
N ASP A 201 -1.32 -12.56 0.48
CA ASP A 201 -2.74 -12.37 0.21
C ASP A 201 -3.17 -10.92 0.51
N LEU A 202 -3.94 -10.33 -0.40
CA LEU A 202 -4.41 -8.95 -0.32
C LEU A 202 -5.93 -8.93 -0.12
N GLN A 203 -6.36 -8.29 0.96
CA GLN A 203 -7.76 -8.00 1.20
C GLN A 203 -7.94 -6.49 1.24
N LEU A 204 -8.43 -5.90 0.15
CA LEU A 204 -8.77 -4.48 0.15
C LEU A 204 -10.10 -4.23 0.88
N PHE A 205 -10.36 -2.98 1.25
CA PHE A 205 -11.66 -2.59 1.79
C PHE A 205 -12.75 -2.80 0.74
N ASP A 206 -13.80 -3.56 1.07
CA ASP A 206 -15.00 -3.67 0.23
C ASP A 206 -15.76 -2.34 0.13
N GLU A 207 -15.79 -1.62 1.26
CA GLU A 207 -16.46 -0.33 1.42
C GLU A 207 -15.77 0.45 2.55
N ALA A 208 -15.43 1.71 2.29
CA ALA A 208 -14.88 2.61 3.30
C ALA A 208 -15.96 2.99 4.32
N LYS A 209 -15.89 2.41 5.51
CA LYS A 209 -16.78 2.72 6.65
C LYS A 209 -16.13 2.31 7.97
N PRO A 210 -16.54 2.89 9.12
CA PRO A 210 -16.04 2.48 10.42
C PRO A 210 -16.24 0.98 10.68
N GLY A 211 -15.19 0.32 11.18
CA GLY A 211 -15.11 -1.12 11.42
C GLY A 211 -14.82 -1.96 10.18
N ALA A 212 -14.66 -1.36 8.99
CA ALA A 212 -14.16 -2.09 7.83
C ALA A 212 -12.68 -2.41 8.02
N THR A 213 -12.27 -3.59 7.54
CA THR A 213 -10.91 -4.10 7.66
C THR A 213 -10.31 -4.39 6.30
N ALA A 214 -8.99 -4.23 6.19
CA ALA A 214 -8.20 -4.60 5.03
C ALA A 214 -6.87 -5.22 5.48
N SER A 215 -6.25 -6.03 4.63
CA SER A 215 -4.88 -6.50 4.75
C SER A 215 -4.10 -6.16 3.50
N THR A 216 -2.89 -5.65 3.70
CA THR A 216 -1.93 -5.39 2.63
C THR A 216 -0.70 -6.27 2.78
N CYS A 217 -0.04 -6.52 1.67
CA CYS A 217 1.23 -7.18 1.59
C CYS A 217 2.10 -6.44 0.58
N THR A 218 3.26 -5.98 1.02
CA THR A 218 4.27 -5.36 0.17
C THR A 218 5.45 -6.31 0.06
N VAL A 219 5.92 -6.56 -1.16
CA VAL A 219 7.14 -7.33 -1.40
C VAL A 219 8.26 -6.37 -1.73
N VAL A 220 9.35 -6.45 -0.96
CA VAL A 220 10.58 -5.71 -1.24
C VAL A 220 11.75 -6.65 -1.47
N PHE A 221 12.74 -6.21 -2.25
CA PHE A 221 13.93 -6.99 -2.55
C PHE A 221 15.17 -6.33 -1.93
N THR A 222 16.05 -7.14 -1.35
CA THR A 222 17.25 -6.68 -0.64
C THR A 222 18.46 -7.54 -1.01
N ASP A 223 19.67 -7.09 -0.69
CA ASP A 223 20.90 -7.90 -0.81
C ASP A 223 21.04 -8.97 0.30
N GLY A 224 19.92 -9.43 0.87
CA GLY A 224 19.84 -10.47 1.91
C GLY A 224 19.68 -9.96 3.34
N GLU A 225 19.81 -8.66 3.58
CA GLU A 225 19.50 -8.07 4.88
C GLU A 225 18.00 -7.83 5.02
N ALA A 226 17.42 -8.26 6.14
CA ALA A 226 16.01 -8.01 6.43
C ALA A 226 15.71 -6.51 6.53
N PRO A 227 14.57 -6.05 6.02
CA PRO A 227 14.03 -4.74 6.39
C PRO A 227 13.89 -4.64 7.91
N ALA A 228 14.29 -3.50 8.46
CA ALA A 228 14.27 -3.28 9.90
C ALA A 228 13.03 -2.49 10.34
N GLN A 229 12.47 -1.70 9.43
CA GLN A 229 11.51 -0.66 9.72
C GLN A 229 10.43 -0.59 8.64
N VAL A 230 9.23 -0.20 9.04
CA VAL A 230 8.15 0.20 8.13
C VAL A 230 7.63 1.54 8.63
N ALA A 231 7.53 2.52 7.76
CA ALA A 231 7.20 3.90 8.10
C ALA A 231 5.90 4.34 7.43
N TRP A 232 5.14 5.16 8.14
CA TRP A 232 4.10 6.01 7.58
C TRP A 232 4.53 7.48 7.72
N GLU A 233 4.69 8.15 6.59
CA GLU A 233 5.26 9.49 6.48
C GLU A 233 4.18 10.60 6.39
N GLY A 234 2.94 10.28 6.74
CA GLY A 234 1.80 11.20 6.65
C GLY A 234 0.99 11.04 5.36
N ASP A 235 0.04 11.95 5.17
CA ASP A 235 -0.70 12.12 3.92
C ASP A 235 -0.74 13.61 3.57
N ASP A 236 -0.01 14.01 2.53
CA ASP A 236 0.13 15.43 2.16
C ASP A 236 -1.21 16.14 1.90
N LYS A 237 -2.27 15.42 1.53
CA LYS A 237 -3.60 16.04 1.36
C LYS A 237 -4.28 16.32 2.70
N ALA A 238 -4.03 15.50 3.70
CA ALA A 238 -4.54 15.67 5.06
C ALA A 238 -3.67 16.64 5.89
N ASP A 239 -2.36 16.53 5.75
CA ASP A 239 -1.36 17.24 6.56
C ASP A 239 -0.92 18.57 5.95
N GLY A 240 -1.12 18.74 4.64
CA GLY A 240 -0.76 19.94 3.88
C GLY A 240 0.75 20.08 3.63
N ASP A 241 1.15 21.25 3.14
CA ASP A 241 2.55 21.54 2.73
C ASP A 241 3.58 21.46 3.87
N ASP A 242 3.14 21.53 5.13
CA ASP A 242 3.98 21.45 6.33
C ASP A 242 3.73 20.10 7.05
N ASN A 243 3.73 18.99 6.30
CA ASN A 243 3.46 17.64 6.80
C ASN A 243 4.45 17.27 7.93
N PRO A 244 4.00 17.11 9.19
CA PRO A 244 4.90 16.87 10.31
C PRO A 244 5.47 15.45 10.34
N TYR A 245 4.90 14.51 9.58
CA TYR A 245 5.32 13.11 9.55
C TYR A 245 6.41 12.84 8.51
N GLU A 246 6.70 13.78 7.59
CA GLU A 246 7.77 13.62 6.59
C GLU A 246 9.15 13.52 7.24
N ASP A 247 9.43 14.37 8.24
CA ASP A 247 10.69 14.37 9.00
C ASP A 247 10.66 13.41 10.21
N GLU A 248 9.47 13.17 10.76
CA GLU A 248 9.25 12.40 11.99
C GLU A 248 8.10 11.38 11.75
N PRO A 249 8.34 10.31 10.97
CA PRO A 249 7.30 9.35 10.64
C PRO A 249 6.85 8.52 11.84
N VAL A 250 5.69 7.88 11.70
CA VAL A 250 5.30 6.77 12.58
C VAL A 250 6.01 5.52 12.07
N VAL A 251 6.79 4.85 12.91
CA VAL A 251 7.65 3.74 12.49
C VAL A 251 7.36 2.47 13.27
N TRP A 252 7.05 1.38 12.57
CA TRP A 252 7.04 0.04 13.11
C TRP A 252 8.43 -0.57 13.02
N VAL A 253 9.00 -0.94 14.16
CA VAL A 253 10.35 -1.52 14.27
C VAL A 253 10.28 -3.01 14.56
N ASN A 254 11.06 -3.79 13.80
CA ASN A 254 11.23 -5.21 14.06
C ASN A 254 12.29 -5.39 15.15
N GLU A 255 11.88 -5.74 16.38
CA GLU A 255 12.83 -6.10 17.44
C GLU A 255 13.40 -7.49 17.14
N GLY A 256 14.49 -7.54 16.37
CA GLY A 256 15.23 -8.77 16.04
C GLY A 256 15.82 -9.51 17.23
#